data_AF-A0AAJ5ZXZ8-F1
#
_entry.id   AF-A0AAJ5ZXZ8-F1
#
_cell.length_a   1.000
_cell.length_b   1.000
_cell.length_c   1.000
_cell.angle_alpha   90.00
_cell.angle_beta   90.00
_cell.angle_gamma   90.00
#
_symmetry.space_group_name_H-M   'P 1'
#
loop_
_entity.id
_entity.type
_entity.pdbx_description
1 polymer ?
#
loop_
_entity_poly.entity_id
_entity_poly.type
_entity_poly.pdbx_seq_one_letter_code
_entity_poly.pdbx_strand_id
1 'polypeptide(L)'
;MNAVRSPMAEQLARRFLPATTFVASAGVRSGERDPFVDAVLAEEGLTLGERQPRTLDELEDDYFDLIVTLAPEAHHAALELTRSLAVEVEYWPMPDPTDTGGTREHIMAAYRDVRERLKARIAKRFAPPE
;
A
#
# COMPACT_ATOMS: atom_id res chain seq x y z
N MET A 1 -10.78 1.43 1.02
CA MET A 1 -10.71 1.65 -0.44
C MET A 1 -9.24 1.55 -0.85
N ASN A 2 -8.93 0.96 -2.01
CA ASN A 2 -7.55 0.85 -2.53
C ASN A 2 -7.05 2.14 -3.21
N ALA A 3 -7.32 3.31 -2.64
CA ALA A 3 -7.10 4.57 -3.34
C ALA A 3 -5.76 5.23 -3.00
N VAL A 4 -5.24 5.01 -1.79
CA VAL A 4 -4.20 5.88 -1.21
C VAL A 4 -2.99 5.12 -0.65
N ARG A 5 -3.16 4.42 0.48
CA ARG A 5 -2.04 3.79 1.21
C ARG A 5 -1.41 2.62 0.45
N SER A 6 -2.24 1.73 -0.08
CA SER A 6 -1.82 0.48 -0.73
C SER A 6 -1.15 0.69 -2.11
N PRO A 7 -1.63 1.59 -2.99
CA PRO A 7 -0.91 1.89 -4.24
C PRO A 7 0.44 2.58 -4.01
N MET A 8 0.53 3.47 -3.00
CA MET A 8 1.82 4.06 -2.61
C MET A 8 2.79 3.00 -2.11
N ALA A 9 2.33 2.12 -1.21
CA ALA A 9 3.14 1.06 -0.63
C ALA A 9 3.70 0.14 -1.71
N GLU A 10 2.89 -0.20 -2.72
CA GLU A 10 3.32 -1.04 -3.84
C GLU A 10 4.44 -0.42 -4.67
N GLN A 11 4.33 0.86 -5.06
CA GLN A 11 5.39 1.50 -5.85
C GLN A 11 6.69 1.66 -5.07
N LEU A 12 6.57 1.99 -3.78
CA LEU A 12 7.73 2.02 -2.89
C LEU A 12 8.35 0.63 -2.79
N ALA A 13 7.56 -0.42 -2.51
CA ALA A 13 8.06 -1.78 -2.40
C ALA A 13 8.76 -2.23 -3.69
N ARG A 14 8.20 -1.95 -4.87
CA ARG A 14 8.84 -2.24 -6.18
C ARG A 14 10.16 -1.53 -6.38
N ARG A 15 10.34 -0.34 -5.80
CA ARG A 15 11.58 0.43 -5.86
C ARG A 15 12.67 -0.12 -4.92
N PHE A 16 12.26 -0.66 -3.78
CA PHE A 16 13.15 -1.18 -2.73
C PHE A 16 13.51 -2.66 -2.94
N LEU A 17 12.57 -3.46 -3.44
CA LEU A 17 12.73 -4.90 -3.61
C LEU A 17 13.35 -5.25 -4.97
N PRO A 18 14.03 -6.40 -5.08
CA PRO A 18 14.50 -6.90 -6.37
C PRO A 18 13.36 -7.06 -7.36
N ALA A 19 13.62 -6.82 -8.65
CA ALA A 19 12.64 -6.94 -9.73
C ALA A 19 12.03 -8.36 -9.89
N THR A 20 12.65 -9.36 -9.28
CA THR A 20 12.14 -10.75 -9.21
C THR A 20 11.01 -10.91 -8.20
N THR A 21 10.76 -9.91 -7.35
CA THR A 21 9.71 -9.96 -6.33
C THR A 21 8.39 -9.53 -6.94
N PHE A 22 7.40 -10.42 -6.87
CA PHE A 22 6.03 -10.07 -7.23
C PHE A 22 5.43 -9.18 -6.12
N VAL A 23 4.97 -7.99 -6.51
CA VAL A 23 4.32 -7.04 -5.60
C VAL A 23 2.97 -6.70 -6.20
N ALA A 24 1.90 -6.81 -5.43
CA ALA A 24 0.57 -6.40 -5.83
C ALA A 24 -0.08 -5.62 -4.69
N SER A 25 -1.08 -4.79 -5.01
CA SER A 25 -1.90 -4.12 -4.01
C SER A 25 -3.39 -4.26 -4.32
N ALA A 26 -4.17 -4.48 -3.27
CA ALA A 26 -5.61 -4.55 -3.32
C ALA A 26 -6.24 -3.89 -2.09
N GLY A 27 -7.53 -3.57 -2.18
CA GLY A 27 -8.30 -3.08 -1.04
C GLY A 27 -9.60 -3.85 -0.87
N VAL A 28 -10.15 -3.78 0.34
CA VAL A 28 -11.44 -4.40 0.70
C VAL A 28 -12.62 -3.78 -0.07
N ARG A 29 -12.45 -2.55 -0.54
CA ARG A 29 -13.46 -1.84 -1.32
C ARG A 29 -12.81 -1.25 -2.55
N SER A 30 -13.53 -1.28 -3.66
CA SER A 30 -13.19 -0.53 -4.87
C SER A 30 -13.05 0.95 -4.51
N GLY A 31 -12.14 1.62 -5.19
CA GLY A 31 -11.89 3.04 -5.02
C GLY A 31 -11.39 3.64 -6.31
N GLU A 32 -11.37 4.96 -6.37
CA GLU A 32 -10.80 5.68 -7.51
C GLU A 32 -9.35 6.06 -7.23
N ARG A 33 -8.60 6.28 -8.30
CA ARG A 33 -7.22 6.75 -8.22
C ARG A 33 -7.19 8.15 -7.62
N ASP A 34 -6.40 8.34 -6.58
CA ASP A 34 -6.27 9.63 -5.91
C ASP A 34 -5.14 10.47 -6.55
N PRO A 35 -5.43 11.66 -7.10
CA PRO A 35 -4.42 12.52 -7.71
C PRO A 35 -3.31 12.98 -6.75
N PHE A 36 -3.56 13.03 -5.44
CA PHE A 36 -2.55 13.38 -4.45
C PHE A 36 -1.50 12.27 -4.30
N VAL A 37 -1.90 11.01 -4.49
CA VAL A 37 -0.96 9.89 -4.54
C VAL A 37 0.00 10.06 -5.71
N ASP A 38 -0.52 10.38 -6.89
CA ASP A 38 0.30 10.62 -8.08
C ASP A 38 1.28 11.77 -7.86
N ALA A 39 0.82 12.87 -7.28
CA ALA A 39 1.67 14.02 -6.98
C ALA A 39 2.81 13.64 -6.01
N VAL A 40 2.50 12.90 -4.94
CA VAL A 40 3.46 12.51 -3.90
C VAL A 40 4.43 11.43 -4.38
N LEU A 41 4.01 10.53 -5.26
CA LEU A 41 4.90 9.57 -5.91
C LEU A 41 5.80 10.24 -6.94
N ALA A 42 5.28 11.20 -7.71
CA ALA A 42 6.06 11.95 -8.70
C ALA A 42 7.21 12.74 -8.08
N GLU A 43 7.07 13.21 -6.82
CA GLU A 43 8.17 13.84 -6.08
C GLU A 43 9.41 12.94 -5.92
N GLU A 44 9.22 11.62 -5.87
CA GLU A 44 10.31 10.62 -5.79
C GLU A 44 10.60 9.98 -7.16
N GLY A 45 10.04 10.52 -8.25
CA GLY A 45 10.17 9.98 -9.60
C GLY A 45 9.42 8.66 -9.83
N LEU A 46 8.41 8.35 -9.01
CA LEU A 46 7.57 7.16 -9.11
C LEU A 46 6.23 7.49 -9.79
N THR A 47 5.61 6.50 -10.43
CA THR A 47 4.28 6.64 -11.05
C THR A 47 3.47 5.36 -10.87
N LEU A 48 2.15 5.51 -10.70
CA LEU A 48 1.23 4.37 -10.73
C LEU A 48 1.01 3.84 -12.15
N GLY A 49 1.45 4.56 -13.19
CA GLY A 49 1.29 4.16 -14.59
C GLY A 49 -0.19 4.05 -14.98
N GLU A 50 -0.57 2.98 -15.66
CA GLU A 50 -1.97 2.69 -16.06
C GLU A 50 -2.73 1.86 -15.02
N ARG A 51 -2.15 1.63 -13.83
CA ARG A 51 -2.79 0.77 -12.84
C ARG A 51 -3.99 1.44 -12.22
N GLN A 52 -5.08 0.68 -12.19
CA GLN A 52 -6.30 1.05 -11.52
C GLN A 52 -6.36 0.37 -10.14
N PRO A 53 -6.96 1.01 -9.14
CA PRO A 53 -7.30 0.37 -7.88
C PRO A 53 -8.08 -0.92 -8.12
N ARG A 54 -7.59 -2.03 -7.56
CA ARG A 54 -8.27 -3.33 -7.61
C ARG A 54 -8.75 -3.75 -6.23
N THR A 55 -9.82 -4.55 -6.19
CA THR A 55 -10.31 -5.16 -4.96
C THR A 55 -9.61 -6.47 -4.66
N LEU A 56 -9.67 -6.89 -3.40
CA LEU A 56 -9.09 -8.15 -2.97
C LEU A 56 -9.72 -9.35 -3.67
N ASP A 57 -11.01 -9.29 -4.01
CA ASP A 57 -11.69 -10.33 -4.80
C ASP A 57 -11.26 -10.37 -6.28
N GLU A 58 -10.61 -9.32 -6.80
CA GLU A 58 -10.10 -9.25 -8.18
C GLU A 58 -8.66 -9.77 -8.31
N LEU A 59 -8.03 -10.08 -7.19
CA LEU A 59 -6.76 -10.80 -7.12
C LEU A 59 -7.07 -12.30 -7.24
N GLU A 60 -7.30 -12.76 -8.47
CA GLU A 60 -7.53 -14.18 -8.77
C GLU A 60 -6.23 -15.00 -8.61
N ASP A 61 -6.28 -16.08 -7.82
CA ASP A 61 -5.23 -17.10 -7.67
C ASP A 61 -3.86 -16.64 -7.12
N ASP A 62 -3.85 -15.72 -6.17
CA ASP A 62 -2.58 -15.17 -5.68
C ASP A 62 -2.09 -15.83 -4.37
N TYR A 63 -1.27 -16.87 -4.53
CA TYR A 63 -0.42 -17.41 -3.46
C TYR A 63 0.67 -16.39 -3.13
N PHE A 64 0.40 -15.51 -2.17
CA PHE A 64 1.41 -14.62 -1.60
C PHE A 64 2.14 -15.32 -0.45
N ASP A 65 3.45 -15.08 -0.33
CA ASP A 65 4.21 -15.48 0.85
C ASP A 65 3.92 -14.55 2.06
N LEU A 66 3.62 -13.28 1.77
CA LEU A 66 3.39 -12.22 2.74
C LEU A 66 2.29 -11.27 2.30
N ILE A 67 1.33 -11.01 3.17
CA ILE A 67 0.30 -9.98 3.02
C ILE A 67 0.52 -8.90 4.07
N VAL A 68 0.70 -7.66 3.60
CA VAL A 68 0.83 -6.49 4.48
C VAL A 68 -0.46 -5.69 4.48
N THR A 69 -1.04 -5.52 5.66
CA THR A 69 -2.33 -4.84 5.87
C THR A 69 -2.10 -3.47 6.49
N LEU A 70 -2.71 -2.43 5.90
CA LEU A 70 -2.44 -1.03 6.26
C LEU A 70 -3.55 -0.37 7.09
N ALA A 71 -4.72 -1.01 7.18
CA ALA A 71 -5.90 -0.52 7.88
C ALA A 71 -6.55 -1.66 8.67
N PRO A 72 -7.24 -1.38 9.80
CA PRO A 72 -7.91 -2.41 10.59
C PRO A 72 -8.91 -3.24 9.78
N GLU A 73 -9.72 -2.61 8.93
CA GLU A 73 -10.70 -3.35 8.13
C GLU A 73 -10.03 -4.25 7.09
N ALA A 74 -8.91 -3.80 6.51
CA ALA A 74 -8.10 -4.60 5.61
C ALA A 74 -7.43 -5.78 6.33
N HIS A 75 -7.02 -5.59 7.57
CA HIS A 75 -6.44 -6.65 8.38
C HIS A 75 -7.45 -7.76 8.68
N HIS A 76 -8.66 -7.40 9.11
CA HIS A 76 -9.73 -8.37 9.33
C HIS A 76 -10.09 -9.11 8.04
N ALA A 77 -10.27 -8.41 6.92
CA ALA A 77 -10.58 -9.05 5.64
C ALA A 77 -9.47 -10.01 5.18
N ALA A 78 -8.21 -9.62 5.31
CA ALA A 78 -7.08 -10.49 4.97
C ALA A 78 -7.07 -11.75 5.83
N LEU A 79 -7.22 -11.61 7.15
CA LEU A 79 -7.26 -12.77 8.05
C LEU A 79 -8.36 -13.77 7.69
N GLU A 80 -9.54 -13.30 7.28
CA GLU A 80 -10.64 -14.18 6.84
C GLU A 80 -10.28 -14.96 5.57
N LEU A 81 -9.68 -14.30 4.59
CA LEU A 81 -9.31 -14.91 3.30
C LEU A 81 -8.15 -15.88 3.44
N THR A 82 -7.22 -15.60 4.35
CA THR A 82 -6.04 -16.42 4.57
C THR A 82 -6.23 -17.53 5.60
N ARG A 83 -7.43 -17.71 6.17
CA ARG A 83 -7.69 -18.75 7.19
C ARG A 83 -7.27 -20.16 6.76
N SER A 84 -7.33 -20.44 5.46
CA SER A 84 -6.98 -21.73 4.87
C SER A 84 -5.67 -21.71 4.07
N LEU A 85 -4.93 -20.60 4.06
CA LEU A 85 -3.70 -20.43 3.29
C LEU A 85 -2.49 -20.32 4.24
N ALA A 86 -1.37 -20.93 3.87
CA ALA A 86 -0.11 -20.80 4.60
C ALA A 86 0.61 -19.50 4.19
N VAL A 87 0.06 -18.35 4.57
CA VAL A 87 0.60 -17.02 4.25
C VAL A 87 0.82 -16.21 5.52
N GLU A 88 1.93 -15.47 5.58
CA GLU A 88 2.21 -14.57 6.69
C GLU A 88 1.40 -13.27 6.53
N VAL A 89 0.72 -12.83 7.58
CA VAL A 89 -0.05 -11.57 7.56
C VAL A 89 0.55 -10.58 8.55
N GLU A 90 1.04 -9.46 8.06
CA GLU A 90 1.58 -8.37 8.87
C GLU A 90 0.62 -7.19 8.92
N TYR A 91 0.52 -6.56 10.09
CA TYR A 91 -0.27 -5.34 10.28
C TYR A 91 0.63 -4.12 10.48
N TRP A 92 0.59 -3.21 9.51
CA TRP A 92 1.31 -1.94 9.55
C TRP A 92 0.29 -0.80 9.64
N PRO A 93 -0.11 -0.37 10.84
CA PRO A 93 -1.10 0.69 11.00
C PRO A 93 -0.60 1.98 10.34
N MET A 94 -1.35 2.47 9.36
CA MET A 94 -1.10 3.73 8.67
C MET A 94 -2.29 4.67 8.85
N PRO A 95 -2.04 5.95 9.19
CA PRO A 95 -3.11 6.95 9.25
C PRO A 95 -3.75 7.08 7.87
N ASP A 96 -5.05 7.40 7.84
CA ASP A 96 -5.74 7.69 6.60
C ASP A 96 -5.56 9.18 6.25
N PRO A 97 -4.78 9.53 5.22
CA PRO A 97 -4.54 10.94 4.94
C PRO A 97 -5.78 11.62 4.34
N THR A 98 -6.79 10.86 3.88
CA THR A 98 -8.06 11.42 3.40
C THR A 98 -8.90 12.06 4.51
N ASP A 99 -8.68 11.65 5.77
CA ASP A 99 -9.33 12.26 6.93
C ASP A 99 -8.70 13.61 7.30
N THR A 100 -7.57 13.96 6.70
CA THR A 100 -6.92 15.25 6.91
C THR A 100 -7.64 16.32 6.09
N GLY A 101 -8.42 17.17 6.76
CA GLY A 101 -9.01 18.36 6.16
C GLY A 101 -8.06 19.57 6.19
N GLY A 102 -8.37 20.59 5.39
CA GLY A 102 -7.68 21.88 5.44
C GLY A 102 -7.15 22.33 4.08
N THR A 103 -6.05 23.07 4.10
CA THR A 103 -5.41 23.56 2.87
C THR A 103 -4.80 22.40 2.07
N ARG A 104 -4.63 22.61 0.76
CA ARG A 104 -3.94 21.65 -0.11
C ARG A 104 -2.56 21.26 0.43
N GLU A 105 -1.83 22.18 1.04
CA GLU A 105 -0.52 21.92 1.63
C GLU A 105 -0.60 21.02 2.87
N HIS A 106 -1.60 21.20 3.73
CA HIS A 106 -1.83 20.28 4.86
C HIS A 106 -2.20 18.87 4.39
N ILE A 107 -3.05 18.77 3.38
CA ILE A 107 -3.41 17.48 2.76
C ILE A 107 -2.14 16.83 2.19
N MET A 108 -1.38 17.54 1.35
CA MET A 108 -0.13 17.03 0.78
C MET A 108 0.88 16.60 1.86
N ALA A 109 0.99 17.34 2.96
CA ALA A 109 1.86 16.98 4.08
C ALA A 109 1.46 15.64 4.72
N ALA A 110 0.16 15.38 4.88
CA ALA A 110 -0.33 14.09 5.39
C ALA A 110 0.00 12.93 4.45
N TYR A 111 -0.15 13.10 3.13
CA TYR A 111 0.20 12.07 2.15
C TYR A 111 1.72 11.79 2.14
N ARG A 112 2.55 12.85 2.26
CA ARG A 112 4.01 12.70 2.40
C ARG A 112 4.37 11.96 3.69
N ASP A 113 3.72 12.27 4.82
CA ASP A 113 3.95 11.55 6.08
C ASP A 113 3.64 10.05 5.94
N VAL A 114 2.55 9.69 5.27
CA VAL A 114 2.23 8.29 4.95
C VAL A 114 3.30 7.65 4.07
N ARG A 115 3.76 8.33 3.02
CA ARG A 115 4.84 7.86 2.15
C ARG A 115 6.11 7.56 2.95
N GLU A 116 6.55 8.48 3.80
CA GLU A 116 7.76 8.31 4.61
C GLU A 116 7.62 7.18 5.64
N ARG A 117 6.45 7.03 6.28
CA ARG A 117 6.17 5.91 7.18
C ARG A 117 6.22 4.57 6.47
N LEU A 118 5.62 4.47 5.28
CA LEU A 118 5.68 3.27 4.45
C LEU A 118 7.11 2.95 4.06
N LYS A 119 7.86 3.94 3.57
CA LYS A 119 9.28 3.81 3.21
C LYS A 119 10.12 3.27 4.37
N ALA A 120 9.95 3.84 5.56
CA ALA A 120 10.66 3.40 6.77
C ALA A 120 10.30 1.96 7.17
N ARG A 121 9.03 1.56 7.06
CA ARG A 121 8.58 0.19 7.36
C ARG A 121 9.11 -0.83 6.35
N ILE A 122 9.02 -0.52 5.05
CA ILE A 122 9.54 -1.35 3.96
C ILE A 122 11.05 -1.52 4.13
N ALA A 123 11.77 -0.43 4.32
CA ALA A 123 13.22 -0.48 4.55
C ALA A 123 13.56 -1.31 5.79
N LYS A 124 12.86 -1.14 6.92
CA LYS A 124 13.11 -1.92 8.13
C LYS A 124 12.85 -3.42 7.95
N ARG A 125 11.83 -3.80 7.17
CA ARG A 125 11.42 -5.20 6.99
C ARG A 125 12.24 -5.95 5.94
N PHE A 126 12.67 -5.25 4.90
CA PHE A 126 13.32 -5.84 3.73
C PHE A 126 14.77 -5.37 3.53
N ALA A 127 15.32 -4.58 4.45
CA ALA A 127 16.75 -4.29 4.46
C ALA A 127 17.52 -5.62 4.50
N PRO A 128 18.60 -5.74 3.71
CA PRO A 128 19.47 -6.90 3.80
C PRO A 128 20.01 -7.02 5.24
N PRO A 129 20.06 -8.23 5.81
CA PRO A 129 20.79 -8.44 7.05
C PRO A 129 22.26 -8.04 6.83
N GLU A 130 22.86 -7.34 7.79
CA GLU A 130 24.29 -7.01 7.81
C GLU A 130 25.18 -8.26 7.80
#